data_AF-A0A0S9MSJ4-F1
#
_entry.id   AF-A0A0S9MSJ4-F1
#
_cell.length_a   1.000
_cell.length_b   1.000
_cell.length_c   1.000
_cell.angle_alpha   90.00
_cell.angle_beta   90.00
_cell.angle_gamma   90.00
#
_symmetry.space_group_name_H-M   'P 1'
#
loop_
_entity.id
_entity.type
_entity.pdbx_description
1 polymer ?
#
loop_
_entity_poly.entity_id
_entity_poly.type
_entity_poly.pdbx_seq_one_letter_code
_entity_poly.pdbx_strand_id
1 'polypeptide(L)'
;MMLRVLPDNAGDTFVEIWIPKFAEISLSIRMPGTDVAVPVGRGDAKFHYEPMDHGQPKLPNVLHFAAIYAEEVAQGTEGTMILLAIGPTQARRIADGATARGLHGGRRRHVMARPGLWQLELRNLSARPIAVDAWIERADAPPDQQGSGRQAFFPESCAREMAVGNATPAGTLNGIATFEHDRAHVVGAMRRDGRLSDYSAAGKGRKPAQKEIDVVAPADWSNSIAGLQTMGFASGAVCRINGTSAASAVYARALAKHLDKQPTTLPLASTPPDLPPEIDCAPERQPVADPKLRGQQRRMLFPYEIDR
;
A
#
# COMPACT_ATOMS: atom_id res chain seq x y z
N MET A 1 -17.94 -1.79 -2.95
CA MET A 1 -16.64 -1.65 -3.63
C MET A 1 -16.34 -2.88 -4.47
N MET A 2 -15.54 -2.76 -5.52
CA MET A 2 -15.06 -3.91 -6.31
C MET A 2 -13.57 -4.10 -6.10
N LEU A 3 -13.14 -5.35 -5.98
CA LEU A 3 -11.75 -5.77 -5.84
C LEU A 3 -11.38 -6.60 -7.08
N ARG A 4 -10.33 -6.20 -7.80
CA ARG A 4 -9.80 -6.98 -8.91
C ARG A 4 -8.68 -7.88 -8.42
N VAL A 5 -8.96 -9.18 -8.37
CA VAL A 5 -7.95 -10.22 -8.14
C VAL A 5 -7.44 -10.69 -9.50
N LEU A 6 -6.13 -10.62 -9.70
CA LEU A 6 -5.49 -10.99 -10.96
C LEU A 6 -5.30 -12.52 -11.05
N PRO A 7 -5.35 -13.11 -12.26
CA PRO A 7 -4.91 -14.48 -12.46
C PRO A 7 -3.40 -14.62 -12.21
N ASP A 8 -2.93 -15.86 -12.14
CA ASP A 8 -1.50 -16.18 -12.05
C ASP A 8 -0.79 -15.63 -10.79
N ASN A 9 -1.51 -15.44 -9.67
CA ASN A 9 -0.92 -15.15 -8.37
C ASN A 9 -0.81 -16.42 -7.52
N ALA A 10 0.42 -16.84 -7.19
CA ALA A 10 0.66 -18.00 -6.33
C ALA A 10 0.64 -17.68 -4.83
N GLY A 11 0.57 -16.39 -4.46
CA GLY A 11 0.39 -15.94 -3.08
C GLY A 11 -1.08 -15.66 -2.76
N ASP A 12 -1.38 -15.63 -1.47
CA ASP A 12 -2.67 -15.16 -0.97
C ASP A 12 -2.82 -13.64 -1.19
N THR A 13 -4.06 -13.17 -1.29
CA THR A 13 -4.39 -11.74 -1.32
C THR A 13 -5.09 -11.37 -0.03
N PHE A 14 -4.55 -10.40 0.70
CA PHE A 14 -5.15 -9.89 1.92
C PHE A 14 -5.73 -8.49 1.68
N VAL A 15 -6.97 -8.29 2.12
CA VAL A 15 -7.65 -7.00 2.14
C VAL A 15 -8.06 -6.69 3.56
N GLU A 16 -7.65 -5.53 4.04
CA GLU A 16 -8.03 -4.98 5.34
C GLU A 16 -9.03 -3.85 5.15
N ILE A 17 -10.13 -3.90 5.88
CA ILE A 17 -11.13 -2.83 5.92
C ILE A 17 -11.22 -2.33 7.36
N TRP A 18 -10.80 -1.11 7.60
CA TRP A 18 -10.77 -0.50 8.93
C TRP A 18 -11.97 0.39 9.17
N ILE A 19 -12.60 0.16 10.32
CA ILE A 19 -13.93 0.67 10.66
C ILE A 19 -13.83 1.46 11.97
N PRO A 20 -14.44 2.65 12.09
CA PRO A 20 -14.48 3.39 13.35
C PRO A 20 -15.12 2.57 14.47
N LYS A 21 -14.63 2.71 15.72
CA LYS A 21 -15.09 1.90 16.87
C LYS A 21 -16.60 1.95 17.12
N PHE A 22 -17.21 3.11 16.88
CA PHE A 22 -18.64 3.36 17.09
C PHE A 22 -19.51 2.99 15.89
N ALA A 23 -18.91 2.58 14.78
CA ALA A 23 -19.64 2.29 13.56
C ALA A 23 -20.13 0.84 13.54
N GLU A 24 -21.40 0.67 13.17
CA GLU A 24 -21.98 -0.61 12.82
C GLU A 24 -22.08 -0.72 11.30
N ILE A 25 -21.53 -1.80 10.77
CA ILE A 25 -21.61 -2.13 9.35
C ILE A 25 -21.90 -3.61 9.16
N SER A 26 -22.48 -3.96 8.01
CA SER A 26 -22.47 -5.34 7.50
C SER A 26 -21.65 -5.42 6.22
N LEU A 27 -20.88 -6.50 6.08
CA LEU A 27 -20.18 -6.84 4.84
C LEU A 27 -20.86 -8.03 4.16
N SER A 28 -21.03 -7.94 2.83
CA SER A 28 -21.40 -9.06 1.97
C SER A 28 -20.34 -9.24 0.88
N ILE A 29 -19.84 -10.47 0.73
CA ILE A 29 -18.79 -10.82 -0.24
C ILE A 29 -19.39 -11.67 -1.35
N ARG A 30 -19.19 -11.25 -2.60
CA ARG A 30 -19.60 -12.02 -3.79
C ARG A 30 -18.40 -12.29 -4.68
N MET A 31 -18.22 -13.56 -5.04
CA MET A 31 -17.10 -14.01 -5.85
C MET A 31 -17.40 -13.90 -7.35
N PRO A 32 -16.37 -13.82 -8.21
CA PRO A 32 -16.55 -13.85 -9.65
C PRO A 32 -17.32 -15.09 -10.11
N GLY A 33 -18.36 -14.88 -10.92
CA GLY A 33 -19.17 -15.95 -11.50
C GLY A 33 -20.14 -16.62 -10.52
N THR A 34 -20.44 -15.98 -9.38
CA THR A 34 -21.41 -16.49 -8.40
C THR A 34 -22.47 -15.43 -8.07
N ASP A 35 -23.72 -15.89 -7.94
CA ASP A 35 -24.83 -15.06 -7.47
C ASP A 35 -25.05 -15.15 -5.95
N VAL A 36 -24.20 -15.89 -5.25
CA VAL A 36 -24.25 -16.04 -3.80
C VAL A 36 -23.39 -14.97 -3.13
N ALA A 37 -24.00 -14.18 -2.25
CA ALA A 37 -23.29 -13.29 -1.35
C ALA A 37 -23.14 -13.94 0.02
N VAL A 38 -21.92 -13.90 0.57
CA VAL A 38 -21.61 -14.41 1.91
C VAL A 38 -21.61 -13.24 2.90
N PRO A 39 -22.57 -13.17 3.83
CA PRO A 39 -22.60 -12.13 4.84
C PRO A 39 -21.57 -12.39 5.94
N VAL A 40 -20.90 -11.32 6.38
CA VAL A 40 -19.92 -11.31 7.47
C VAL A 40 -20.31 -10.21 8.45
N GLY A 41 -20.77 -10.61 9.64
CA GLY A 41 -21.12 -9.71 10.75
C GLY A 41 -19.99 -9.59 11.76
N ARG A 42 -20.09 -8.62 12.67
CA ARG A 42 -19.08 -8.42 13.72
C ARG A 42 -18.98 -9.64 14.62
N GLY A 43 -17.75 -10.09 14.91
CA GLY A 43 -17.46 -11.33 15.63
C GLY A 43 -17.50 -12.59 14.74
N ASP A 44 -17.89 -12.48 13.46
CA ASP A 44 -17.88 -13.63 12.57
C ASP A 44 -16.49 -13.96 12.03
N ALA A 45 -16.25 -15.26 11.87
CA ALA A 45 -15.30 -15.81 10.92
C ALA A 45 -16.07 -16.65 9.89
N LYS A 46 -15.99 -16.29 8.61
CA LYS A 46 -16.62 -17.01 7.50
C LYS A 46 -15.57 -17.60 6.58
N PHE A 47 -15.84 -18.81 6.10
CA PHE A 47 -15.04 -19.51 5.12
C PHE A 47 -15.97 -19.92 3.99
N HIS A 48 -15.59 -19.62 2.74
CA HIS A 48 -16.38 -20.06 1.60
C HIS A 48 -15.66 -21.17 0.86
N TYR A 49 -16.38 -22.28 0.74
CA TYR A 49 -15.95 -23.47 0.05
C TYR A 49 -16.87 -23.75 -1.14
N GLU A 50 -16.31 -24.15 -2.28
CA GLU A 50 -17.13 -24.73 -3.34
C GLU A 50 -17.56 -26.16 -2.91
N PRO A 51 -18.87 -26.46 -2.85
CA PRO A 51 -19.35 -27.78 -2.46
C PRO A 51 -18.91 -28.81 -3.48
N MET A 52 -18.46 -29.97 -2.99
CA MET A 52 -18.05 -31.07 -3.84
C MET A 52 -19.25 -31.69 -4.55
N ASP A 53 -19.05 -32.03 -5.83
CA ASP A 53 -19.97 -32.91 -6.53
C ASP A 53 -19.91 -34.31 -5.89
N HIS A 54 -21.05 -34.79 -5.36
CA HIS A 54 -21.14 -35.96 -4.47
C HIS A 54 -20.67 -37.31 -5.11
N GLY A 55 -20.30 -37.30 -6.39
CA GLY A 55 -19.89 -38.49 -7.15
C GLY A 55 -18.38 -38.74 -7.30
N GLN A 56 -17.49 -37.88 -6.80
CA GLN A 56 -16.04 -38.01 -6.98
C GLN A 56 -15.27 -38.30 -5.67
N PRO A 57 -14.28 -39.20 -5.66
CA PRO A 57 -13.59 -39.61 -4.44
C PRO A 57 -12.73 -38.48 -3.84
N LYS A 58 -13.14 -38.01 -2.64
CA LYS A 58 -12.31 -37.35 -1.60
C LYS A 58 -11.29 -36.31 -2.07
N LEU A 59 -11.72 -35.27 -2.79
CA LEU A 59 -10.93 -34.03 -2.87
C LEU A 59 -11.22 -33.14 -1.65
N PRO A 60 -10.25 -32.33 -1.18
CA PRO A 60 -10.53 -31.33 -0.16
C PRO A 60 -11.40 -30.21 -0.74
N ASN A 61 -12.33 -29.68 0.06
CA ASN A 61 -13.14 -28.51 -0.28
C ASN A 61 -12.26 -27.35 -0.79
N VAL A 62 -12.71 -26.66 -1.83
CA VAL A 62 -11.99 -25.52 -2.43
C VAL A 62 -12.20 -24.29 -1.57
N LEU A 63 -11.23 -23.93 -0.72
CA LEU A 63 -11.29 -22.67 0.03
C LEU A 63 -11.00 -21.51 -0.94
N HIS A 64 -12.02 -20.72 -1.28
CA HIS A 64 -11.83 -19.53 -2.11
C HIS A 64 -11.38 -18.33 -1.30
N PHE A 65 -12.00 -18.13 -0.13
CA PHE A 65 -11.65 -17.05 0.77
C PHE A 65 -12.03 -17.37 2.22
N ALA A 66 -11.36 -16.68 3.14
CA ALA A 66 -11.74 -16.55 4.54
C ALA A 66 -11.93 -15.06 4.86
N ALA A 67 -12.94 -14.74 5.66
CA ALA A 67 -13.20 -13.38 6.11
C ALA A 67 -13.43 -13.38 7.63
N ILE A 68 -12.74 -12.49 8.33
CA ILE A 68 -12.88 -12.31 9.78
C ILE A 68 -13.26 -10.86 10.02
N TYR A 69 -14.40 -10.64 10.67
CA TYR A 69 -14.76 -9.33 11.19
C TYR A 69 -14.57 -9.36 12.70
N ALA A 70 -13.44 -8.84 13.16
CA ALA A 70 -13.07 -8.91 14.57
C ALA A 70 -14.01 -8.06 15.44
N GLU A 71 -14.29 -8.54 16.66
CA GLU A 71 -14.96 -7.70 17.67
C GLU A 71 -14.04 -6.58 18.14
N GLU A 72 -12.78 -6.93 18.36
CA GLU A 72 -11.69 -6.06 18.80
C GLU A 72 -10.39 -6.46 18.09
N VAL A 73 -9.47 -5.51 17.93
CA VAL A 73 -8.16 -5.74 17.31
C VAL A 73 -7.06 -5.29 18.26
N ALA A 74 -5.97 -6.05 18.35
CA ALA A 74 -4.88 -5.79 19.29
C ALA A 74 -4.21 -4.41 19.09
N GLN A 75 -4.24 -3.88 17.87
CA GLN A 75 -3.50 -2.67 17.48
C GLN A 75 -4.36 -1.40 17.46
N GLY A 76 -5.61 -1.41 17.94
CA GLY A 76 -6.51 -0.27 17.78
C GLY A 76 -7.46 -0.03 18.94
N THR A 77 -7.33 1.11 19.62
CA THR A 77 -8.37 1.65 20.51
C THR A 77 -9.48 2.39 19.74
N GLU A 78 -9.21 2.73 18.48
CA GLU A 78 -9.99 3.68 17.67
C GLU A 78 -10.89 3.01 16.61
N GLY A 79 -10.90 1.68 16.56
CA GLY A 79 -11.60 0.96 15.52
C GLY A 79 -11.46 -0.55 15.62
N THR A 80 -12.12 -1.21 14.68
CA THR A 80 -11.96 -2.64 14.43
C THR A 80 -11.68 -2.84 12.93
N MET A 81 -11.44 -4.08 12.52
CA MET A 81 -11.04 -4.43 11.17
C MET A 81 -11.83 -5.65 10.68
N ILE A 82 -12.11 -5.64 9.38
CA ILE A 82 -12.42 -6.85 8.62
C ILE A 82 -11.17 -7.25 7.83
N LEU A 83 -10.70 -8.48 8.03
CA LEU A 83 -9.66 -9.10 7.23
C LEU A 83 -10.29 -10.09 6.25
N LEU A 84 -10.09 -9.86 4.96
CA LEU A 84 -10.44 -10.78 3.89
C LEU A 84 -9.16 -11.39 3.32
N ALA A 85 -9.01 -12.70 3.44
CA ALA A 85 -7.95 -13.49 2.82
C ALA A 85 -8.53 -14.27 1.64
N ILE A 86 -8.06 -13.99 0.43
CA ILE A 86 -8.41 -14.72 -0.80
C ILE A 86 -7.24 -15.64 -1.12
N GLY A 87 -7.53 -16.92 -1.37
CA GLY A 87 -6.50 -17.91 -1.71
C GLY A 87 -5.76 -17.57 -3.00
N PRO A 88 -4.71 -18.35 -3.35
CA PRO A 88 -3.93 -18.08 -4.55
C PRO A 88 -4.74 -18.39 -5.80
N THR A 89 -4.56 -17.64 -6.88
CA THR A 89 -5.19 -17.91 -8.19
C THR A 89 -4.30 -18.78 -9.10
N GLN A 90 -3.11 -19.17 -8.61
CA GLN A 90 -2.16 -20.05 -9.28
C GLN A 90 -1.60 -21.07 -8.30
N ALA A 91 -1.31 -22.27 -8.77
CA ALA A 91 -0.51 -23.20 -8.00
C ALA A 91 0.93 -22.66 -7.85
N ARG A 92 1.46 -22.71 -6.62
CA ARG A 92 2.86 -22.38 -6.36
C ARG A 92 3.75 -23.41 -7.05
N ARG A 93 4.61 -22.96 -7.97
CA ARG A 93 5.72 -23.76 -8.48
C ARG A 93 6.76 -23.87 -7.39
N ILE A 94 7.04 -25.08 -6.95
CA ILE A 94 8.18 -25.37 -6.08
C ILE A 94 9.35 -25.65 -7.02
N ALA A 95 10.46 -24.93 -6.85
CA ALA A 95 11.71 -25.24 -7.51
C ALA A 95 12.14 -26.64 -7.07
N ASP A 96 12.49 -27.49 -8.03
CA ASP A 96 12.56 -28.96 -7.95
C ASP A 96 11.20 -29.60 -8.21
N GLY A 97 11.10 -30.39 -9.29
CA GLY A 97 9.88 -31.05 -9.79
C GLY A 97 9.15 -32.00 -8.82
N ALA A 98 9.40 -31.91 -7.52
CA ALA A 98 8.52 -32.36 -6.47
C ALA A 98 7.28 -31.45 -6.42
N THR A 99 6.18 -31.92 -7.01
CA THR A 99 4.83 -31.46 -6.62
C THR A 99 4.78 -31.41 -5.10
N ALA A 100 4.46 -30.24 -4.52
CA ALA A 100 4.34 -30.00 -3.08
C ALA A 100 4.04 -31.26 -2.26
N ARG A 101 5.09 -31.99 -1.88
CA ARG A 101 5.04 -32.90 -0.74
C ARG A 101 5.13 -31.94 0.42
N GLY A 102 3.97 -31.44 0.83
CA GLY A 102 3.89 -30.63 2.03
C GLY A 102 4.64 -31.34 3.16
N LEU A 103 5.21 -30.56 4.06
CA LEU A 103 5.89 -31.01 5.27
C LEU A 103 5.07 -32.02 6.12
N HIS A 104 3.83 -32.34 5.75
CA HIS A 104 3.04 -33.49 6.24
C HIS A 104 2.45 -34.30 5.07
N GLY A 105 3.25 -35.18 4.45
CA GLY A 105 2.84 -36.46 3.82
C GLY A 105 1.69 -36.54 2.79
N GLY A 106 1.01 -35.45 2.44
CA GLY A 106 -0.18 -35.45 1.60
C GLY A 106 0.00 -34.57 0.38
N ARG A 107 -0.39 -35.09 -0.79
CA ARG A 107 -0.59 -34.30 -2.02
C ARG A 107 -1.70 -33.28 -1.77
N ARG A 108 -1.39 -32.12 -1.21
CA ARG A 108 -2.31 -30.97 -1.26
C ARG A 108 -2.32 -30.48 -2.70
N ARG A 109 -3.29 -30.93 -3.49
CA ARG A 109 -3.66 -30.22 -4.71
C ARG A 109 -4.15 -28.85 -4.23
N HIS A 110 -3.32 -27.82 -4.42
CA HIS A 110 -3.69 -26.43 -4.14
C HIS A 110 -4.85 -26.10 -5.08
N VAL A 111 -6.06 -25.99 -4.54
CA VAL A 111 -7.19 -25.50 -5.32
C VAL A 111 -7.21 -23.98 -5.21
N MET A 112 -7.41 -23.32 -6.35
CA MET A 112 -7.12 -21.91 -6.56
C MET A 112 -8.37 -21.05 -6.36
N ALA A 113 -8.22 -19.86 -5.79
CA ALA A 113 -9.27 -18.85 -5.77
C ALA A 113 -9.61 -18.39 -7.19
N ARG A 114 -10.83 -17.88 -7.37
CA ARG A 114 -11.30 -17.37 -8.66
C ARG A 114 -10.68 -16.00 -8.94
N PRO A 115 -9.91 -15.83 -10.01
CA PRO A 115 -9.51 -14.49 -10.46
C PRO A 115 -10.72 -13.75 -11.01
N GLY A 116 -10.68 -12.41 -10.97
CA GLY A 116 -11.73 -11.56 -11.52
C GLY A 116 -12.16 -10.45 -10.59
N LEU A 117 -13.37 -9.93 -10.83
CA LEU A 117 -13.97 -8.87 -10.03
C LEU A 117 -14.78 -9.46 -8.88
N TRP A 118 -14.30 -9.23 -7.67
CA TRP A 118 -14.96 -9.54 -6.42
C TRP A 118 -15.76 -8.33 -5.98
N GLN A 119 -16.99 -8.53 -5.53
CA GLN A 119 -17.83 -7.46 -5.01
C GLN A 119 -17.85 -7.54 -3.47
N LEU A 120 -17.44 -6.45 -2.84
CA LEU A 120 -17.49 -6.27 -1.38
C LEU A 120 -18.53 -5.17 -1.11
N GLU A 121 -19.71 -5.58 -0.66
CA GLU A 121 -20.80 -4.67 -0.34
C GLU A 121 -20.78 -4.32 1.14
N LEU A 122 -20.61 -3.05 1.44
CA LEU A 122 -20.59 -2.53 2.81
C LEU A 122 -21.86 -1.73 3.01
N ARG A 123 -22.62 -2.08 4.04
CA ARG A 123 -23.81 -1.34 4.44
C ARG A 123 -23.52 -0.64 5.75
N ASN A 124 -23.63 0.68 5.78
CA ASN A 124 -23.62 1.43 7.03
C ASN A 124 -24.95 1.23 7.75
N LEU A 125 -24.91 0.63 8.93
CA LEU A 125 -26.07 0.43 9.80
C LEU A 125 -26.15 1.50 10.89
N SER A 126 -25.13 2.37 10.97
CA SER A 126 -25.08 3.47 11.92
C SER A 126 -26.00 4.62 11.51
N ALA A 127 -26.47 5.38 12.49
CA ALA A 127 -27.29 6.57 12.25
C ALA A 127 -26.54 7.73 11.57
N ARG A 128 -25.21 7.71 11.57
CA ARG A 128 -24.35 8.76 11.00
C ARG A 128 -23.54 8.23 9.82
N PRO A 129 -23.20 9.06 8.83
CA PRO A 129 -22.20 8.71 7.83
C PRO A 129 -20.89 8.30 8.48
N ILE A 130 -20.24 7.30 7.89
CA ILE A 130 -18.96 6.80 8.35
C ILE A 130 -17.95 6.83 7.19
N ALA A 131 -16.68 6.99 7.53
CA ALA A 131 -15.59 6.75 6.62
C ALA A 131 -14.94 5.42 6.98
N VAL A 132 -14.57 4.65 5.97
CA VAL A 132 -13.80 3.40 6.10
C VAL A 132 -12.52 3.55 5.29
N ASP A 133 -11.44 2.94 5.77
CA ASP A 133 -10.23 2.77 4.97
C ASP A 133 -10.16 1.32 4.50
N ALA A 134 -9.76 1.11 3.25
CA ALA A 134 -9.56 -0.22 2.71
C ALA A 134 -8.18 -0.33 2.08
N TRP A 135 -7.38 -1.28 2.55
CA TRP A 135 -6.04 -1.54 2.07
C TRP A 135 -5.95 -2.95 1.52
N ILE A 136 -5.12 -3.11 0.50
CA ILE A 136 -4.70 -4.42 0.00
C ILE A 136 -3.26 -4.57 0.44
N GLU A 137 -2.94 -5.63 1.16
CA GLU A 137 -1.58 -5.89 1.58
C GLU A 137 -0.68 -6.03 0.34
N ARG A 138 0.57 -5.58 0.47
CA ARG A 138 1.54 -5.70 -0.61
C ARG A 138 1.86 -7.18 -0.86
N ALA A 139 1.65 -7.61 -2.09
CA ALA A 139 2.08 -8.89 -2.62
C ALA A 139 3.55 -8.78 -3.06
N ASP A 140 4.47 -9.01 -2.13
CA ASP A 140 5.87 -9.17 -2.46
C ASP A 140 6.12 -10.63 -2.86
N ALA A 141 6.68 -10.85 -4.05
CA ALA A 141 7.08 -12.20 -4.47
C ALA A 141 8.33 -12.62 -3.69
N PRO A 142 8.36 -13.81 -3.05
CA PRO A 142 9.57 -14.36 -2.48
C PRO A 142 10.71 -14.39 -3.52
N PRO A 143 11.98 -14.20 -3.11
CA PRO A 143 13.12 -14.16 -4.05
C PRO A 143 13.27 -15.40 -4.95
N ASP A 144 12.77 -16.55 -4.49
CA ASP A 144 12.77 -17.84 -5.20
C ASP A 144 11.61 -18.01 -6.19
N GLN A 145 10.64 -17.08 -6.22
CA GLN A 145 9.48 -17.15 -7.10
C GLN A 145 9.72 -16.38 -8.40
N GLN A 146 9.83 -17.11 -9.51
CA GLN A 146 9.85 -16.50 -10.84
C GLN A 146 8.46 -15.95 -11.20
N GLY A 147 8.33 -14.63 -11.17
CA GLY A 147 7.11 -13.90 -11.57
C GLY A 147 7.09 -12.50 -10.98
N SER A 148 6.36 -11.58 -11.61
CA SER A 148 6.02 -10.32 -10.96
C SER A 148 4.92 -10.57 -9.94
N GLY A 149 5.02 -9.99 -8.74
CA GLY A 149 3.90 -9.94 -7.80
C GLY A 149 2.68 -9.35 -8.52
N ARG A 150 1.60 -10.14 -8.64
CA ARG A 150 0.36 -9.69 -9.27
C ARG A 150 -0.53 -9.09 -8.18
N GLN A 151 -0.22 -7.85 -7.84
CA GLN A 151 -0.96 -7.08 -6.84
C GLN A 151 -2.43 -6.93 -7.24
N ALA A 152 -3.34 -7.37 -6.37
CA ALA A 152 -4.76 -7.04 -6.51
C ALA A 152 -4.97 -5.53 -6.31
N PHE A 153 -5.97 -4.96 -6.96
CA PHE A 153 -6.24 -3.53 -6.89
C PHE A 153 -7.74 -3.23 -6.85
N PHE A 154 -8.11 -2.06 -6.34
CA PHE A 154 -9.46 -1.52 -6.48
C PHE A 154 -9.56 -0.78 -7.82
N PRO A 155 -10.38 -1.23 -8.79
CA PRO A 155 -10.52 -0.53 -10.08
C PRO A 155 -11.02 0.91 -9.92
N GLU A 156 -10.58 1.81 -10.80
CA GLU A 156 -11.01 3.23 -10.79
C GLU A 156 -12.54 3.40 -10.90
N SER A 157 -13.24 2.46 -11.53
CA SER A 157 -14.71 2.46 -11.57
C SER A 157 -15.34 2.41 -10.17
N CYS A 158 -14.65 1.85 -9.17
CA CYS A 158 -15.09 1.89 -7.78
C CYS A 158 -15.14 3.31 -7.22
N ALA A 159 -14.26 4.21 -7.69
CA ALA A 159 -14.28 5.60 -7.28
C ALA A 159 -15.50 6.35 -7.82
N ARG A 160 -16.10 5.90 -8.94
CA ARG A 160 -17.29 6.50 -9.57
C ARG A 160 -18.61 5.83 -9.15
N GLU A 161 -18.62 4.54 -8.85
CA GLU A 161 -19.83 3.77 -8.50
C GLU A 161 -20.15 3.73 -6.98
N MET A 162 -19.23 4.18 -6.12
CA MET A 162 -19.55 4.44 -4.72
C MET A 162 -20.43 5.70 -4.63
N ALA A 163 -21.74 5.52 -4.68
CA ALA A 163 -22.77 6.56 -4.53
C ALA A 163 -22.73 7.31 -3.17
N VAL A 164 -21.71 7.08 -2.34
CA VAL A 164 -21.37 7.85 -1.14
C VAL A 164 -19.84 7.96 -1.06
N GLY A 165 -19.28 9.04 -1.62
CA GLY A 165 -17.96 9.57 -1.26
C GLY A 165 -16.71 8.97 -1.92
N ASN A 166 -16.18 9.68 -2.91
CA ASN A 166 -14.76 9.83 -3.27
C ASN A 166 -13.78 8.79 -2.70
N ALA A 167 -13.60 7.64 -3.37
CA ALA A 167 -12.41 6.83 -3.11
C ALA A 167 -11.18 7.67 -3.48
N THR A 168 -10.31 7.93 -2.51
CA THR A 168 -9.10 8.74 -2.71
C THR A 168 -7.85 7.87 -2.58
N PRO A 169 -6.76 8.15 -3.32
CA PRO A 169 -5.47 7.47 -3.11
C PRO A 169 -4.73 7.92 -1.84
N ALA A 170 -5.43 8.54 -0.89
CA ALA A 170 -4.88 9.04 0.37
C ALA A 170 -4.72 7.90 1.39
N GLY A 171 -3.89 8.11 2.42
CA GLY A 171 -3.63 7.11 3.45
C GLY A 171 -2.85 5.89 2.94
N THR A 172 -1.97 6.08 1.95
CA THR A 172 -1.18 5.01 1.32
C THR A 172 0.26 4.92 1.86
N LEU A 173 0.59 5.69 2.91
CA LEU A 173 1.82 5.51 3.66
C LEU A 173 1.86 4.10 4.28
N ASN A 174 3.02 3.44 4.23
CA ASN A 174 3.20 2.16 4.90
C ASN A 174 3.21 2.35 6.43
N GLY A 175 3.01 1.26 7.18
CA GLY A 175 2.88 1.30 8.65
C GLY A 175 4.11 1.83 9.40
N ILE A 176 5.30 1.84 8.78
CA ILE A 176 6.50 2.43 9.38
C ILE A 176 6.51 3.95 9.15
N ALA A 177 6.09 4.39 7.96
CA ALA A 177 6.00 5.79 7.57
C ALA A 177 4.84 6.54 8.23
N THR A 178 3.95 5.85 8.97
CA THR A 178 2.93 6.50 9.81
C THR A 178 3.44 6.81 11.21
N PHE A 179 4.64 6.35 11.59
CA PHE A 179 5.23 6.64 12.89
C PHE A 179 5.59 8.13 13.03
N GLU A 180 5.21 8.73 14.15
CA GLU A 180 5.48 10.14 14.45
C GLU A 180 6.64 10.27 15.44
N HIS A 181 7.74 10.87 14.99
CA HIS A 181 8.89 11.19 15.83
C HIS A 181 9.66 12.35 15.20
N ASP A 182 10.19 13.25 16.02
CA ASP A 182 10.91 14.47 15.59
C ASP A 182 12.17 14.18 14.73
N ARG A 183 12.83 13.05 15.01
CA ARG A 183 14.00 12.53 14.29
C ARG A 183 13.68 11.58 13.12
N ALA A 184 12.41 11.34 12.82
CA ALA A 184 12.02 10.47 11.70
C ALA A 184 11.41 11.30 10.57
N HIS A 185 11.92 11.11 9.36
CA HIS A 185 11.47 11.83 8.17
C HIS A 185 10.82 10.84 7.19
N VAL A 186 9.59 11.14 6.80
CA VAL A 186 8.84 10.41 5.77
C VAL A 186 9.17 11.02 4.42
N VAL A 187 9.78 10.22 3.54
CA VAL A 187 10.28 10.69 2.24
C VAL A 187 9.39 10.19 1.11
N GLY A 188 8.79 11.13 0.37
CA GLY A 188 8.08 10.88 -0.89
C GLY A 188 9.03 10.79 -2.09
N ALA A 189 8.58 10.13 -3.15
CA ALA A 189 9.34 9.98 -4.39
C ALA A 189 8.96 11.07 -5.40
N MET A 190 9.97 11.65 -6.03
CA MET A 190 9.82 12.69 -7.03
C MET A 190 10.67 12.38 -8.26
N ARG A 191 10.24 12.86 -9.42
CA ARG A 191 11.02 12.89 -10.64
C ARG A 191 11.99 14.07 -10.65
N ARG A 192 13.04 13.99 -11.47
CA ARG A 192 14.00 15.10 -11.63
C ARG A 192 13.39 16.39 -12.20
N ASP A 193 12.24 16.33 -12.86
CA ASP A 193 11.50 17.50 -13.33
C ASP A 193 10.62 18.16 -12.23
N GLY A 194 10.75 17.72 -10.98
CA GLY A 194 10.05 18.29 -9.83
C GLY A 194 8.63 17.78 -9.62
N ARG A 195 8.14 16.86 -10.45
CA ARG A 195 6.82 16.24 -10.28
C ARG A 195 6.89 15.02 -9.36
N LEU A 196 5.89 14.84 -8.50
CA LEU A 196 5.77 13.60 -7.71
C LEU A 196 5.71 12.39 -8.64
N SER A 197 6.33 11.29 -8.22
CA SER A 197 6.22 10.02 -8.92
C SER A 197 4.84 9.41 -8.65
N ASP A 198 4.22 8.79 -9.65
CA ASP A 198 2.85 8.24 -9.57
C ASP A 198 2.69 7.19 -8.46
N TYR A 199 3.77 6.49 -8.11
CA TYR A 199 3.80 5.50 -7.03
C TYR A 199 4.13 6.10 -5.65
N SER A 200 4.39 7.41 -5.55
CA SER A 200 4.67 8.03 -4.27
C SER A 200 3.42 7.96 -3.40
N ALA A 201 3.57 7.39 -2.21
CA ALA A 201 2.49 7.32 -1.25
C ALA A 201 1.95 8.72 -0.90
N ALA A 202 0.70 8.78 -0.49
CA ALA A 202 0.03 9.99 -0.01
C ALA A 202 -0.32 9.85 1.47
N GLY A 203 -0.20 10.97 2.20
CA GLY A 203 -0.60 11.08 3.60
C GLY A 203 -2.13 11.09 3.79
N LYS A 204 -2.55 11.39 5.02
CA LYS A 204 -3.92 11.45 5.56
C LYS A 204 -5.01 10.70 4.79
N GLY A 205 -5.30 9.48 5.25
CA GLY A 205 -6.55 8.76 4.96
C GLY A 205 -7.69 9.26 5.86
N ARG A 206 -8.49 8.35 6.43
CA ARG A 206 -9.64 8.71 7.30
C ARG A 206 -9.29 9.57 8.52
N LYS A 207 -8.09 9.43 9.11
CA LYS A 207 -7.75 10.11 10.36
C LYS A 207 -7.16 11.51 10.08
N PRO A 208 -7.73 12.60 10.63
CA PRO A 208 -7.22 13.96 10.42
C PRO A 208 -5.79 14.17 10.93
N ALA A 209 -5.35 13.37 11.91
CA ALA A 209 -4.03 13.41 12.53
C ALA A 209 -3.05 12.38 11.95
N GLN A 210 -3.31 11.80 10.78
CA GLN A 210 -2.33 10.90 10.16
C GLN A 210 -1.11 11.69 9.66
N LYS A 211 0.07 11.10 9.85
CA LYS A 211 1.34 11.59 9.33
C LYS A 211 1.25 11.87 7.82
N GLU A 212 1.94 12.92 7.40
CA GLU A 212 2.10 13.34 6.01
C GLU A 212 3.53 13.04 5.53
N ILE A 213 3.76 13.22 4.22
CA ILE A 213 5.12 13.28 3.69
C ILE A 213 5.80 14.54 4.23
N ASP A 214 6.95 14.37 4.88
CA ASP A 214 7.77 15.48 5.40
C ASP A 214 8.57 16.14 4.28
N VAL A 215 9.15 15.33 3.40
CA VAL A 215 10.05 15.77 2.34
C VAL A 215 9.93 14.88 1.10
N VAL A 216 10.30 15.40 -0.05
CA VAL A 216 10.37 14.63 -1.30
C VAL A 216 11.79 14.64 -1.84
N ALA A 217 12.20 13.54 -2.48
CA ALA A 217 13.52 13.43 -3.08
C ALA A 217 13.47 12.73 -4.45
N PRO A 218 14.45 12.99 -5.33
CA PRO A 218 14.54 12.32 -6.62
C PRO A 218 14.59 10.80 -6.49
N ALA A 219 13.76 10.11 -7.25
CA ALA A 219 13.73 8.66 -7.39
C ALA A 219 13.60 8.21 -8.84
N ASP A 220 13.12 9.08 -9.74
CA ASP A 220 13.01 8.81 -11.17
C ASP A 220 13.68 9.89 -12.00
N TRP A 221 14.17 9.50 -13.18
CA TRP A 221 14.76 10.44 -14.12
C TRP A 221 13.69 11.24 -14.86
N SER A 222 12.67 10.57 -15.40
CA SER A 222 11.56 11.18 -16.12
C SER A 222 10.34 10.24 -16.12
N ASN A 223 9.23 10.67 -16.74
CA ASN A 223 8.05 9.80 -16.93
C ASN A 223 8.36 8.49 -17.66
N SER A 224 9.26 8.58 -18.65
CA SER A 224 9.57 7.45 -19.53
C SER A 224 10.81 6.68 -19.07
N ILE A 225 11.54 7.23 -18.09
CA ILE A 225 12.76 6.63 -17.55
C ILE A 225 12.62 6.60 -16.03
N ALA A 226 12.02 5.52 -15.55
CA ALA A 226 11.92 5.23 -14.13
C ALA A 226 13.31 4.92 -13.55
N GLY A 227 13.50 5.34 -12.30
CA GLY A 227 14.68 5.04 -11.50
C GLY A 227 15.88 5.95 -11.71
N LEU A 228 16.76 5.92 -10.72
CA LEU A 228 18.09 6.51 -10.75
C LEU A 228 19.12 5.43 -11.04
N GLN A 229 20.15 5.76 -11.83
CA GLN A 229 21.27 4.86 -12.03
C GLN A 229 22.03 4.66 -10.72
N THR A 230 22.34 3.41 -10.41
CA THR A 230 23.13 2.98 -9.26
C THR A 230 24.10 1.88 -9.68
N MET A 231 25.12 1.64 -8.86
CA MET A 231 26.09 0.58 -9.05
C MET A 231 25.86 -0.51 -8.01
N GLY A 232 25.80 -1.76 -8.46
CA GLY A 232 25.75 -2.93 -7.59
C GLY A 232 27.08 -3.09 -6.87
N PHE A 233 27.05 -3.09 -5.54
CA PHE A 233 28.26 -3.14 -4.71
C PHE A 233 29.08 -4.41 -4.92
N ALA A 234 28.42 -5.57 -5.08
CA ALA A 234 29.10 -6.86 -5.22
C ALA A 234 29.52 -7.18 -6.66
N SER A 235 28.77 -6.72 -7.66
CA SER A 235 28.98 -7.12 -9.06
C SER A 235 29.59 -6.04 -9.94
N GLY A 236 29.64 -4.78 -9.48
CA GLY A 236 29.97 -3.62 -10.31
C GLY A 236 28.95 -3.31 -11.41
N ALA A 237 27.86 -4.08 -11.50
CA ALA A 237 26.84 -3.89 -12.52
C ALA A 237 26.11 -2.56 -12.32
N VAL A 238 25.82 -1.87 -13.41
CA VAL A 238 25.00 -0.64 -13.36
C VAL A 238 23.54 -1.03 -13.59
N CYS A 239 22.67 -0.64 -12.66
CA CYS A 239 21.23 -0.83 -12.78
C CYS A 239 20.50 0.48 -12.46
N ARG A 240 19.18 0.50 -12.67
CA ARG A 240 18.33 1.59 -12.18
C ARG A 240 17.48 1.09 -11.03
N ILE A 241 17.41 1.89 -9.97
CA ILE A 241 16.50 1.65 -8.84
C ILE A 241 15.52 2.81 -8.75
N ASN A 242 14.24 2.51 -8.55
CA ASN A 242 13.18 3.47 -8.30
C ASN A 242 12.52 3.20 -6.94
N GLY A 243 11.47 3.94 -6.62
CA GLY A 243 10.72 3.78 -5.38
C GLY A 243 11.06 4.83 -4.33
N THR A 244 10.19 4.95 -3.33
CA THR A 244 10.42 5.80 -2.15
C THR A 244 11.66 5.37 -1.37
N SER A 245 12.10 4.11 -1.51
CA SER A 245 13.40 3.64 -0.98
C SER A 245 14.59 4.36 -1.63
N ALA A 246 14.57 4.55 -2.95
CA ALA A 246 15.61 5.30 -3.66
C ALA A 246 15.59 6.78 -3.24
N ALA A 247 14.39 7.39 -3.15
CA ALA A 247 14.20 8.75 -2.66
C ALA A 247 14.79 8.93 -1.24
N SER A 248 14.47 8.00 -0.33
CA SER A 248 14.93 8.02 1.06
C SER A 248 16.45 7.94 1.16
N ALA A 249 17.10 7.11 0.33
CA ALA A 249 18.56 7.02 0.29
C ALA A 249 19.22 8.31 -0.23
N VAL A 250 18.64 8.93 -1.26
CA VAL A 250 19.10 10.24 -1.78
C VAL A 250 18.98 11.31 -0.70
N TYR A 251 17.84 11.36 -0.01
CA TYR A 251 17.61 12.29 1.09
C TYR A 251 18.59 12.06 2.24
N ALA A 252 18.78 10.81 2.69
CA ALA A 252 19.70 10.46 3.77
C ALA A 252 21.14 10.89 3.45
N ARG A 253 21.60 10.71 2.20
CA ARG A 253 22.92 11.20 1.77
C ARG A 253 23.02 12.72 1.80
N ALA A 254 21.98 13.43 1.38
CA ALA A 254 21.95 14.89 1.44
C ALA A 254 21.98 15.39 2.90
N LEU A 255 21.20 14.76 3.78
CA LEU A 255 21.19 15.04 5.20
C LEU A 255 22.56 14.80 5.85
N ALA A 256 23.20 13.67 5.55
CA ALA A 256 24.55 13.37 6.06
C ALA A 256 25.58 14.43 5.65
N LYS A 257 25.56 14.87 4.38
CA LYS A 257 26.43 15.95 3.91
C LYS A 257 26.14 17.29 4.59
N HIS A 258 24.88 17.57 4.89
CA HIS A 258 24.50 18.78 5.61
C HIS A 258 25.02 18.75 7.05
N LEU A 259 24.85 17.62 7.73
CA LEU A 259 25.36 17.39 9.09
C LEU A 259 26.89 17.37 9.17
N ASP A 260 27.60 17.03 8.09
CA ASP A 260 29.06 17.08 8.03
C ASP A 260 29.59 18.52 7.83
N LYS A 261 28.91 19.32 6.99
CA LYS A 261 29.26 20.73 6.75
C LYS A 261 28.93 21.65 7.93
N GLN A 262 28.03 21.23 8.81
CA GLN A 262 27.82 21.85 10.11
C GLN A 262 28.57 21.00 11.13
N PRO A 263 29.83 21.31 11.51
CA PRO A 263 30.52 20.57 12.55
C PRO A 263 29.76 20.73 13.86
N THR A 264 28.77 19.86 14.05
CA THR A 264 27.94 19.81 15.23
C THR A 264 28.73 18.87 16.12
N THR A 265 29.50 19.44 17.04
CA THR A 265 29.89 18.74 18.27
C THR A 265 28.60 18.24 18.89
N LEU A 266 28.17 17.01 18.58
CA LEU A 266 26.90 16.44 19.04
C LEU A 266 26.81 16.61 20.56
N PRO A 267 26.03 17.56 21.09
CA PRO A 267 25.75 17.57 22.51
C PRO A 267 24.68 16.49 22.69
N LEU A 268 24.99 15.50 23.52
CA LEU A 268 23.95 14.63 24.07
C LEU A 268 22.84 15.53 24.65
N ALA A 269 21.64 15.40 24.08
CA ALA A 269 20.35 15.79 24.62
C ALA A 269 20.27 17.12 25.40
N SER A 270 19.72 18.17 24.79
CA SER A 270 18.53 18.89 25.31
C SER A 270 18.18 20.11 24.44
N THR A 271 16.89 20.23 24.13
CA THR A 271 16.15 21.37 23.54
C THR A 271 16.26 21.61 22.02
N PRO A 272 15.13 21.82 21.30
CA PRO A 272 15.15 22.11 19.86
C PRO A 272 15.55 23.57 19.60
N PRO A 273 16.33 23.87 18.53
CA PRO A 273 16.63 25.25 18.15
C PRO A 273 15.47 25.93 17.41
N ASP A 274 15.29 27.23 17.66
CA ASP A 274 14.35 28.10 16.96
C ASP A 274 14.64 28.21 15.46
N LEU A 275 13.57 28.31 14.66
CA LEU A 275 13.64 28.45 13.20
C LEU A 275 14.24 29.81 12.78
N PRO A 276 15.11 29.85 11.75
CA PRO A 276 15.68 31.10 11.24
C PRO A 276 14.67 31.94 10.42
N PRO A 277 14.91 33.26 10.30
CA PRO A 277 13.98 34.19 9.63
C PRO A 277 13.96 34.04 8.10
N GLU A 278 12.81 34.36 7.50
CA GLU A 278 12.53 34.30 6.06
C GLU A 278 13.50 35.14 5.23
N ILE A 279 14.01 34.56 4.14
CA ILE A 279 14.82 35.25 3.13
C ILE A 279 13.91 35.62 1.96
N ASP A 280 13.91 36.91 1.64
CA ASP A 280 13.11 37.56 0.60
C ASP A 280 13.59 37.14 -0.80
N CYS A 281 12.70 36.56 -1.61
CA CYS A 281 12.98 36.12 -2.98
C CYS A 281 12.41 37.11 -4.01
N ALA A 282 13.28 37.67 -4.85
CA ALA A 282 12.97 38.56 -5.98
C ALA A 282 12.14 37.87 -7.10
N PRO A 283 11.59 38.62 -8.09
CA PRO A 283 10.18 38.50 -8.45
C PRO A 283 9.83 37.32 -9.37
N GLU A 284 8.64 36.82 -9.04
CA GLU A 284 7.78 35.81 -9.64
C GLU A 284 7.73 35.83 -11.19
N ARG A 285 8.13 34.73 -11.84
CA ARG A 285 7.52 34.34 -13.11
C ARG A 285 6.22 33.61 -12.77
N GLN A 286 5.09 34.25 -13.02
CA GLN A 286 3.78 33.65 -12.81
C GLN A 286 3.66 32.32 -13.58
N PRO A 287 3.47 31.19 -12.89
CA PRO A 287 3.08 29.95 -13.55
C PRO A 287 1.62 30.05 -14.00
N VAL A 288 1.36 29.59 -15.21
CA VAL A 288 0.00 29.39 -15.73
C VAL A 288 -0.75 28.48 -14.75
N ALA A 289 -1.78 29.03 -14.11
CA ALA A 289 -2.57 28.35 -13.10
C ALA A 289 -3.34 27.16 -13.71
N ASP A 290 -2.96 25.94 -13.34
CA ASP A 290 -3.86 24.78 -13.42
C ASP A 290 -4.79 24.82 -12.19
N PRO A 291 -6.12 24.93 -12.36
CA PRO A 291 -7.08 24.98 -11.25
C PRO A 291 -7.02 23.76 -10.31
N LYS A 292 -6.38 22.65 -10.70
CA LYS A 292 -6.29 21.42 -9.88
C LYS A 292 -5.19 21.45 -8.81
N LEU A 293 -4.33 22.46 -8.77
CA LEU A 293 -3.15 22.51 -7.87
C LEU A 293 -3.25 23.53 -6.73
N ARG A 294 -4.43 24.13 -6.49
CA ARG A 294 -4.63 25.03 -5.34
C ARG A 294 -4.61 24.23 -4.03
N GLY A 295 -3.41 24.08 -3.46
CA GLY A 295 -3.19 23.50 -2.13
C GLY A 295 -1.78 22.95 -1.87
N GLN A 296 -0.89 22.84 -2.86
CA GLN A 296 0.44 22.23 -2.68
C GLN A 296 1.58 23.19 -2.98
N GLN A 297 1.82 24.17 -2.10
CA GLN A 297 3.17 24.71 -1.96
C GLN A 297 3.91 23.83 -0.93
N ARG A 298 4.66 22.84 -1.43
CA ARG A 298 5.56 22.02 -0.59
C ARG A 298 7.01 22.49 -0.81
N ARG A 299 7.74 22.71 0.29
CA ARG A 299 9.11 23.24 0.27
C ARG A 299 10.06 22.31 -0.48
N MET A 300 10.67 22.81 -1.56
CA MET A 300 11.81 22.21 -2.23
C MET A 300 13.06 22.62 -1.45
N LEU A 301 13.82 21.67 -0.88
CA LEU A 301 14.91 22.02 0.03
C LEU A 301 16.28 22.24 -0.64
N PHE A 302 16.47 21.96 -1.93
CA PHE A 302 17.78 22.16 -2.56
C PHE A 302 17.69 22.50 -4.06
N PRO A 303 18.34 23.58 -4.54
CA PRO A 303 18.70 23.69 -5.95
C PRO A 303 19.79 22.64 -6.24
N TYR A 304 19.51 21.75 -7.20
CA TYR A 304 20.46 20.73 -7.63
C TYR A 304 21.33 21.30 -8.76
N GLU A 305 22.50 21.86 -8.42
CA GLU A 305 23.52 22.17 -9.43
C GLU A 305 24.24 20.87 -9.84
N ILE A 306 24.27 20.61 -11.15
CA ILE A 306 24.99 19.50 -11.76
C ILE A 306 26.36 20.05 -12.14
N ASP A 307 27.41 19.69 -11.39
CA ASP A 307 28.75 19.70 -11.96
C ASP A 307 28.80 18.62 -13.06
N ARG A 308 29.09 19.05 -14.29
CA ARG A 308 29.33 18.19 -15.45
C ARG A 308 30.71 17.57 -15.40
#